data_AF-A0A0K1F9C5-F1
#
_entry.id   AF-A0A0K1F9C5-F1
#
_cell.length_a   1.000
_cell.length_b   1.000
_cell.length_c   1.000
_cell.angle_alpha   90.00
_cell.angle_beta   90.00
_cell.angle_gamma   90.00
#
_symmetry.space_group_name_H-M   'P 1'
#
loop_
_entity.id
_entity.type
_entity.pdbx_description
1 polymer ?
#
loop_
_entity_poly.entity_id
_entity_poly.type
_entity_poly.pdbx_seq_one_letter_code
_entity_poly.pdbx_strand_id
1 'polypeptide(L)'
;MSTSPSSPDQPLRSSPQGWFAAPPQGPPLPQGFATLAKALSALIAVSALAELATAAAGMRSFALLGEVGSGRAGLEDDLATADRLATPLLLLSMLLLLAAGIVWLVWQHRLASSSRVDRRELRRSPGWHVGSWFIPVVSLWLPYQNVADLHRGLGAFSSREQRPPLLPWWLAWIGGSVLGWVSNVLSNRADGLAEGGHAEDAVSLLRSSLALDLGAALLTGLAAVLAIMVVRNLTARATRPADTPWTSPDTTVPPPPT
;
A
#
# COMPACT_ATOMS: atom_id res chain seq x y z
N MET A 1 35.33 0.28 -80.20
CA MET A 1 34.65 -0.93 -79.70
C MET A 1 35.37 -1.38 -78.44
N SER A 2 34.82 -1.47 -77.23
CA SER A 2 33.56 -1.01 -76.64
C SER A 2 33.90 -0.89 -75.15
N THR A 3 33.75 0.30 -74.57
CA THR A 3 33.89 0.56 -73.13
C THR A 3 32.51 0.51 -72.49
N SER A 4 32.35 -0.28 -71.42
CA SER A 4 31.25 -0.12 -70.46
C SER A 4 31.54 -0.87 -69.16
N PRO A 5 31.00 -0.37 -68.03
CA PRO A 5 31.84 0.03 -66.91
C PRO A 5 31.60 -0.80 -65.65
N SER A 6 32.58 -0.74 -64.75
CA SER A 6 32.46 -1.11 -63.34
C SER A 6 31.20 -0.49 -62.72
N SER A 7 30.22 -1.31 -62.35
CA SER A 7 29.08 -0.88 -61.56
C SER A 7 29.56 -0.34 -60.21
N PRO A 8 29.22 0.92 -59.87
CA PRO A 8 29.55 1.49 -58.58
C PRO A 8 28.69 0.85 -57.49
N ASP A 9 29.32 0.63 -56.35
CA ASP A 9 28.77 0.42 -55.01
C ASP A 9 27.24 0.46 -54.93
N GLN A 10 26.62 -0.71 -54.73
CA GLN A 10 25.31 -0.72 -54.11
C GLN A 10 25.47 -0.06 -52.73
N PRO A 11 24.79 1.06 -52.43
CA PRO A 11 24.70 1.49 -51.06
C PRO A 11 24.01 0.35 -50.33
N LEU A 12 24.72 -0.26 -49.38
CA LEU A 12 24.11 -1.05 -48.31
C LEU A 12 22.88 -0.25 -47.88
N ARG A 13 21.67 -0.80 -48.09
CA ARG A 13 20.47 -0.22 -47.49
C ARG A 13 20.75 -0.20 -46.00
N SER A 14 21.15 0.95 -45.50
CA SER A 14 21.21 1.24 -44.08
C SER A 14 19.78 1.07 -43.61
N SER A 15 19.49 -0.13 -43.13
CA SER A 15 18.30 -0.37 -42.32
C SER A 15 18.38 0.70 -41.23
N PRO A 16 17.39 1.60 -41.09
CA PRO A 16 17.43 2.61 -40.06
C PRO A 16 17.67 1.89 -38.73
N GLN A 17 18.85 2.13 -38.17
CA GLN A 17 19.28 1.50 -36.93
C GLN A 17 18.26 1.90 -35.86
N GLY A 18 17.58 0.89 -35.32
CA GLY A 18 16.87 0.90 -34.05
C GLY A 18 16.21 2.23 -33.69
N TRP A 19 15.00 2.44 -34.20
CA TRP A 19 13.97 3.21 -33.53
C TRP A 19 14.01 2.84 -32.04
N PHE A 20 14.63 3.67 -31.20
CA PHE A 20 14.49 3.59 -29.77
C PHE A 20 12.98 3.61 -29.53
N ALA A 21 12.39 2.45 -29.20
CA ALA A 21 10.99 2.39 -28.84
C ALA A 21 10.88 3.30 -27.62
N ALA A 22 10.35 4.52 -27.84
CA ALA A 22 10.20 5.49 -26.76
C ALA A 22 9.49 4.76 -25.61
N PRO A 23 10.01 4.83 -24.38
CA PRO A 23 9.31 4.22 -23.25
C PRO A 23 7.88 4.73 -23.25
N PRO A 24 6.87 3.94 -22.87
CA PRO A 24 5.47 4.37 -22.93
C PRO A 24 5.27 5.67 -22.11
N GLN A 25 5.24 6.81 -22.80
CA GLN A 25 5.07 8.15 -22.23
C GLN A 25 3.62 8.60 -22.38
N GLY A 26 2.67 7.77 -21.94
CA GLY A 26 1.25 8.16 -21.95
C GLY A 26 1.05 9.55 -21.32
N PRO A 27 -0.05 10.27 -21.59
CA PRO A 27 -0.31 11.55 -20.93
C PRO A 27 -0.30 11.38 -19.39
N PRO A 28 0.09 12.41 -18.62
CA PRO A 28 0.10 12.34 -17.16
C PRO A 28 -1.31 12.05 -16.64
N LEU A 29 -1.41 11.28 -15.56
CA LEU A 29 -2.73 11.08 -14.95
C LEU A 29 -3.27 12.44 -14.46
N PRO A 30 -4.59 12.67 -14.60
CA PRO A 30 -5.21 13.94 -14.26
C PRO A 30 -5.14 14.24 -12.77
N GLN A 31 -5.34 15.50 -12.39
CA GLN A 31 -5.34 15.96 -10.99
C GLN A 31 -6.30 15.15 -10.10
N GLY A 32 -7.42 14.67 -10.62
CA GLY A 32 -8.34 13.81 -9.87
C GLY A 32 -7.72 12.50 -9.36
N PHE A 33 -6.67 11.99 -10.01
CA PHE A 33 -5.89 10.85 -9.51
C PHE A 33 -4.99 11.25 -8.32
N ALA A 34 -4.39 12.43 -8.36
CA ALA A 34 -3.62 12.97 -7.23
C ALA A 34 -4.52 13.23 -6.01
N THR A 35 -5.73 13.77 -6.23
CA THR A 35 -6.73 13.96 -5.16
C THR A 35 -7.14 12.63 -4.55
N LEU A 36 -7.38 11.60 -5.35
CA LEU A 36 -7.66 10.24 -4.87
C LEU A 36 -6.54 9.70 -3.99
N ALA A 37 -5.27 9.87 -4.40
CA ALA A 37 -4.11 9.43 -3.62
C ALA A 37 -3.94 10.19 -2.29
N LYS A 38 -4.29 11.49 -2.26
CA LYS A 38 -4.32 12.28 -1.01
C LYS A 38 -5.41 11.79 -0.07
N ALA A 39 -6.61 11.55 -0.59
CA ALA A 39 -7.72 10.99 0.18
C ALA A 39 -7.36 9.59 0.73
N LEU A 40 -6.75 8.73 -0.09
CA LEU A 40 -6.23 7.44 0.32
C LEU A 40 -5.22 7.56 1.46
N SER A 41 -4.25 8.47 1.32
CA SER A 41 -3.22 8.68 2.34
C SER A 41 -3.82 9.16 3.67
N ALA A 42 -4.82 10.05 3.61
CA ALA A 42 -5.54 10.52 4.79
C ALA A 42 -6.35 9.40 5.46
N LEU A 43 -7.08 8.60 4.68
CA LEU A 43 -7.84 7.45 5.19
C LEU A 43 -6.93 6.42 5.86
N ILE A 44 -5.79 6.09 5.25
CA ILE A 44 -4.79 5.18 5.85
C ILE A 44 -4.27 5.74 7.18
N ALA A 45 -3.93 7.04 7.23
CA ALA A 45 -3.44 7.68 8.44
C ALA A 45 -4.49 7.68 9.56
N VAL A 46 -5.73 8.07 9.25
CA VAL A 46 -6.83 8.09 10.23
C VAL A 46 -7.18 6.68 10.71
N SER A 47 -7.18 5.69 9.82
CA SER A 47 -7.40 4.28 10.18
C SER A 47 -6.33 3.78 11.16
N ALA A 48 -5.05 4.07 10.89
CA ALA A 48 -3.95 3.66 11.77
C ALA A 48 -4.01 4.36 13.14
N LEU A 49 -4.40 5.64 13.19
CA LEU A 49 -4.63 6.35 14.44
C LEU A 49 -5.80 5.77 15.23
N ALA A 50 -6.89 5.37 14.55
CA ALA A 50 -8.03 4.72 15.18
C ALA A 50 -7.64 3.35 15.80
N GLU A 51 -6.85 2.54 15.09
CA GLU A 51 -6.33 1.28 15.63
C GLU A 51 -5.46 1.48 16.87
N LEU A 52 -4.54 2.46 16.83
CA LEU A 52 -3.72 2.81 17.99
C LEU A 52 -4.57 3.27 19.19
N ALA A 53 -5.63 4.05 18.93
CA ALA A 53 -6.55 4.50 19.97
C ALA A 53 -7.33 3.34 20.58
N THR A 54 -7.78 2.38 19.76
CA THR A 54 -8.46 1.15 20.22
C THR A 54 -7.54 0.29 21.07
N ALA A 55 -6.30 0.04 20.65
CA ALA A 55 -5.32 -0.72 21.43
C ALA A 55 -5.02 -0.03 22.78
N ALA A 56 -4.87 1.29 22.78
CA ALA A 56 -4.68 2.07 24.01
C ALA A 56 -5.90 2.03 24.95
N ALA A 57 -7.11 2.11 24.38
CA ALA A 57 -8.36 1.98 25.14
C ALA A 57 -8.52 0.58 25.76
N GLY A 58 -8.16 -0.47 25.04
CA GLY A 58 -8.13 -1.85 25.55
C GLY A 58 -7.16 -2.00 26.73
N MET A 59 -5.94 -1.46 26.59
CA MET A 59 -4.94 -1.48 27.66
C MET A 59 -5.40 -0.71 28.91
N ARG A 60 -6.01 0.47 28.72
CA ARG A 60 -6.59 1.26 29.82
C ARG A 60 -7.72 0.47 30.51
N SER A 61 -8.60 -0.16 29.74
CA SER A 61 -9.72 -0.94 30.27
C SER A 61 -9.22 -2.11 31.13
N PHE A 62 -8.17 -2.80 30.67
CA PHE A 62 -7.55 -3.87 31.43
C PHE A 62 -6.89 -3.39 32.73
N ALA A 63 -6.22 -2.24 32.71
CA ALA A 63 -5.64 -1.64 33.91
C ALA A 63 -6.73 -1.27 34.94
N LEU A 64 -7.85 -0.70 34.48
CA LEU A 64 -9.00 -0.37 35.31
C LEU A 64 -9.62 -1.61 35.98
N LEU A 65 -9.70 -2.74 35.27
CA LEU A 65 -10.19 -4.00 35.84
C LEU A 65 -9.31 -4.49 37.01
N GLY A 66 -8.00 -4.24 36.97
CA GLY A 66 -7.09 -4.56 38.07
C GLY A 66 -7.32 -3.72 39.34
N GLU A 67 -8.04 -2.61 39.24
CA GLU A 67 -8.37 -1.72 40.36
C GLU A 67 -9.74 -2.05 41.00
N VAL A 68 -10.47 -3.05 40.49
CA VAL A 68 -11.75 -3.47 41.06
C VAL A 68 -11.54 -3.94 42.51
N GLY A 69 -12.30 -3.36 43.44
CA GLY A 69 -12.14 -3.60 44.88
C GLY A 69 -11.11 -2.72 45.58
N SER A 70 -10.41 -1.84 44.86
CA SER A 70 -9.47 -0.86 45.45
C SER A 70 -10.14 0.29 46.20
N GLY A 71 -11.44 0.49 46.01
CA GLY A 71 -12.19 1.64 46.54
C GLY A 71 -11.96 2.95 45.79
N ARG A 72 -11.35 2.92 44.59
CA ARG A 72 -11.16 4.13 43.76
C ARG A 72 -12.51 4.77 43.39
N ALA A 73 -12.65 6.05 43.72
CA ALA A 73 -13.81 6.83 43.30
C ALA A 73 -13.90 6.93 41.76
N GLY A 74 -15.11 6.75 41.21
CA GLY A 74 -15.40 6.87 39.78
C GLY A 74 -14.98 5.68 38.91
N LEU A 75 -14.52 4.56 39.50
CA LEU A 75 -14.10 3.39 38.73
C LEU A 75 -15.22 2.76 37.89
N GLU A 76 -16.42 2.65 38.46
CA GLU A 76 -17.58 2.10 37.77
C GLU A 76 -17.98 2.97 36.55
N ASP A 77 -17.95 4.30 36.70
CA ASP A 77 -18.23 5.24 35.62
C ASP A 77 -17.18 5.16 34.49
N ASP A 78 -15.91 5.02 34.85
CA ASP A 78 -14.81 4.86 33.89
C ASP A 78 -14.96 3.55 33.08
N LEU A 79 -15.25 2.43 33.75
CA LEU A 79 -15.49 1.14 33.10
C LEU A 79 -16.73 1.18 32.20
N ALA A 80 -17.84 1.75 32.68
CA ALA A 80 -19.05 1.92 31.88
C ALA A 80 -18.83 2.84 30.67
N THR A 81 -17.93 3.82 30.76
CA THR A 81 -17.57 4.68 29.63
C THR A 81 -16.72 3.92 28.61
N ALA A 82 -15.75 3.13 29.07
CA ALA A 82 -14.93 2.29 28.19
C ALA A 82 -15.79 1.29 27.40
N ASP A 83 -16.72 0.62 28.08
CA ASP A 83 -17.62 -0.36 27.46
C ASP A 83 -18.55 0.28 26.41
N ARG A 84 -19.14 1.45 26.74
CA ARG A 84 -19.97 2.23 25.81
C ARG A 84 -19.23 2.68 24.55
N LEU A 85 -17.92 2.91 24.65
CA LEU A 85 -17.09 3.39 23.54
C LEU A 85 -16.48 2.24 22.72
N ALA A 86 -16.29 1.06 23.29
CA ALA A 86 -15.61 -0.06 22.65
C ALA A 86 -16.24 -0.46 21.31
N THR A 87 -17.55 -0.75 21.30
CA THR A 87 -18.26 -1.17 20.07
C THR A 87 -18.29 -0.09 18.99
N PRO A 88 -18.66 1.18 19.29
CA PRO A 88 -18.59 2.25 18.29
C PRO A 88 -17.19 2.49 17.71
N LEU A 89 -16.13 2.44 18.53
CA LEU A 89 -14.75 2.60 18.05
C LEU A 89 -14.34 1.45 17.12
N LEU A 90 -14.74 0.22 17.44
CA LEU A 90 -14.52 -0.93 16.58
C LEU A 90 -15.20 -0.76 15.22
N LEU A 91 -16.49 -0.41 15.21
CA LEU A 91 -17.25 -0.19 13.97
C LEU A 91 -16.66 0.94 13.13
N LEU A 92 -16.27 2.07 13.76
CA LEU A 92 -15.61 3.18 13.09
C LEU A 92 -14.29 2.74 12.46
N SER A 93 -13.48 1.97 13.18
CA SER A 93 -12.20 1.45 12.67
C SER A 93 -12.41 0.53 11.47
N MET A 94 -13.41 -0.37 11.52
CA MET A 94 -13.76 -1.23 10.39
C MET A 94 -14.22 -0.44 9.16
N LEU A 95 -15.04 0.60 9.35
CA LEU A 95 -15.51 1.47 8.26
C LEU A 95 -14.37 2.25 7.62
N LEU A 96 -13.45 2.79 8.43
CA LEU A 96 -12.26 3.49 7.95
C LEU A 96 -11.35 2.57 7.15
N LEU A 97 -11.10 1.35 7.65
CA LEU A 97 -10.31 0.34 6.96
C LEU A 97 -10.96 -0.07 5.63
N LEU A 98 -12.28 -0.30 5.62
CA LEU A 98 -13.02 -0.63 4.41
C LEU A 98 -12.95 0.50 3.38
N ALA A 99 -13.16 1.74 3.81
CA ALA A 99 -13.04 2.92 2.94
C ALA A 99 -11.62 3.05 2.38
N ALA A 100 -10.59 2.91 3.22
CA ALA A 100 -9.19 2.93 2.79
C ALA A 100 -8.90 1.82 1.77
N GLY A 101 -9.40 0.60 2.03
CA GLY A 101 -9.28 -0.54 1.12
C GLY A 101 -9.93 -0.30 -0.24
N ILE A 102 -11.19 0.17 -0.27
CA ILE A 102 -11.88 0.48 -1.52
C ILE A 102 -11.11 1.53 -2.32
N VAL A 103 -10.71 2.62 -1.68
CA VAL A 103 -9.96 3.71 -2.33
C VAL A 103 -8.60 3.21 -2.81
N TRP A 104 -7.91 2.35 -2.04
CA TRP A 104 -6.67 1.70 -2.44
C TRP A 104 -6.84 0.88 -3.72
N LEU A 105 -7.87 0.03 -3.78
CA LEU A 105 -8.15 -0.81 -4.94
C LEU A 105 -8.47 0.02 -6.18
N VAL A 106 -9.28 1.07 -6.04
CA VAL A 106 -9.58 2.00 -7.14
C VAL A 106 -8.32 2.71 -7.61
N TRP A 107 -7.49 3.22 -6.69
CA TRP A 107 -6.23 3.87 -7.01
C TRP A 107 -5.27 2.91 -7.75
N GLN A 108 -5.10 1.70 -7.22
CA GLN A 108 -4.23 0.67 -7.77
C GLN A 108 -4.69 0.23 -9.16
N HIS A 109 -6.00 0.00 -9.34
CA HIS A 109 -6.58 -0.37 -10.62
C HIS A 109 -6.42 0.72 -11.68
N ARG A 110 -6.68 1.99 -11.31
CA ARG A 110 -6.52 3.14 -12.20
C ARG A 110 -5.07 3.30 -12.63
N LEU A 111 -4.12 3.09 -11.71
CA LEU A 111 -2.70 3.15 -12.05
C LEU A 111 -2.30 2.00 -12.98
N ALA A 112 -2.71 0.77 -12.67
CA ALA A 112 -2.44 -0.41 -13.50
C ALA A 112 -3.03 -0.31 -14.91
N SER A 113 -4.17 0.35 -15.06
CA SER A 113 -4.85 0.54 -16.35
C SER A 113 -4.26 1.68 -17.18
N SER A 114 -3.42 2.53 -16.59
CA SER A 114 -2.88 3.71 -17.24
C SER A 114 -1.84 3.36 -18.30
N SER A 115 -1.81 4.14 -19.39
CA SER A 115 -0.73 4.10 -20.39
C SER A 115 0.61 4.61 -19.87
N ARG A 116 0.65 5.15 -18.64
CA ARG A 116 1.88 5.55 -17.93
C ARG A 116 2.71 4.39 -17.42
N VAL A 117 2.10 3.23 -17.22
CA VAL A 117 2.77 2.04 -16.71
C VAL A 117 3.18 1.20 -17.91
N ASP A 118 4.47 0.90 -18.04
CA ASP A 118 4.92 -0.04 -19.07
C ASP A 118 4.29 -1.41 -18.83
N ARG A 119 3.42 -1.82 -19.75
CA ARG A 119 2.71 -3.10 -19.69
C ARG A 119 3.65 -4.30 -19.76
N ARG A 120 4.86 -4.15 -20.29
CA ARG A 120 5.88 -5.22 -20.33
C ARG A 120 6.39 -5.59 -18.94
N GLU A 121 6.33 -4.65 -17.99
CA GLU A 121 6.75 -4.87 -16.60
C GLU A 121 5.65 -5.50 -15.74
N LEU A 122 4.40 -5.42 -16.19
CA LEU A 122 3.23 -5.99 -15.52
C LEU A 122 3.12 -7.48 -15.79
N ARG A 123 3.18 -8.29 -14.73
CA ARG A 123 2.98 -9.75 -14.85
C ARG A 123 1.51 -10.13 -15.05
N ARG A 124 0.58 -9.22 -14.71
CA ARG A 124 -0.86 -9.50 -14.59
C ARG A 124 -1.70 -8.36 -15.13
N SER A 125 -2.96 -8.66 -15.45
CA SER A 125 -3.93 -7.66 -15.90
C SER A 125 -4.36 -6.75 -14.74
N PRO A 126 -4.84 -5.52 -15.01
CA PRO A 126 -5.32 -4.60 -13.97
C PRO A 126 -6.38 -5.19 -13.04
N GLY A 127 -7.25 -6.08 -13.54
CA GLY A 127 -8.23 -6.78 -12.71
C GLY A 127 -7.60 -7.65 -11.62
N TRP A 128 -6.46 -8.29 -11.91
CA TRP A 128 -5.71 -9.07 -10.92
C TRP A 128 -5.02 -8.21 -9.85
N HIS A 129 -4.77 -6.93 -10.12
CA HIS A 129 -4.30 -5.99 -9.10
C HIS A 129 -5.35 -5.75 -8.00
N VAL A 130 -6.64 -5.96 -8.33
CA VAL A 130 -7.75 -5.88 -7.39
C VAL A 130 -8.11 -7.26 -6.83
N GLY A 131 -8.33 -8.24 -7.71
CA GLY A 131 -8.78 -9.58 -7.34
C GLY A 131 -7.84 -10.33 -6.39
N SER A 132 -6.55 -10.04 -6.42
CA SER A 132 -5.57 -10.68 -5.52
C SER A 132 -5.82 -10.44 -4.04
N TRP A 133 -6.49 -9.34 -3.68
CA TRP A 133 -6.76 -9.00 -2.28
C TRP A 133 -7.86 -9.86 -1.65
N PHE A 134 -8.75 -10.43 -2.47
CA PHE A 134 -9.93 -11.17 -2.01
C PHE A 134 -9.71 -12.68 -1.92
N ILE A 135 -8.57 -13.18 -2.40
CA ILE A 135 -8.25 -14.62 -2.41
C ILE A 135 -7.25 -14.87 -1.26
N PRO A 136 -7.63 -15.53 -0.16
CA PRO A 136 -6.84 -15.56 1.08
C PRO A 136 -5.40 -16.06 0.95
N VAL A 137 -5.17 -17.10 0.15
CA VAL A 137 -3.82 -17.65 -0.05
C VAL A 137 -3.00 -16.70 -0.93
N VAL A 138 -3.62 -16.15 -1.96
CA VAL A 138 -2.98 -15.26 -2.94
C VAL A 138 -2.66 -13.89 -2.34
N SER A 139 -3.48 -13.40 -1.41
CA SER A 139 -3.32 -12.09 -0.77
C SER A 139 -2.04 -11.99 0.07
N LEU A 140 -1.38 -13.11 0.38
CA LEU A 140 -0.11 -13.15 1.11
C LEU A 140 1.10 -12.65 0.32
N TRP A 141 1.06 -12.69 -1.02
CA TRP A 141 2.20 -12.25 -1.85
C TRP A 141 1.85 -11.55 -3.15
N LEU A 142 0.69 -11.83 -3.77
CA LEU A 142 0.36 -11.20 -5.06
C LEU A 142 0.19 -9.68 -4.94
N PRO A 143 -0.47 -9.12 -3.91
CA PRO A 143 -0.64 -7.68 -3.85
C PRO A 143 0.70 -6.94 -3.77
N TYR A 144 1.68 -7.48 -3.04
CA TYR A 144 3.06 -7.00 -3.07
C TYR A 144 3.64 -7.02 -4.49
N GLN A 145 3.54 -8.16 -5.19
CA GLN A 145 4.03 -8.27 -6.57
C GLN A 145 3.34 -7.25 -7.47
N ASN A 146 2.02 -7.10 -7.35
CA ASN A 146 1.23 -6.20 -8.16
C ASN A 146 1.66 -4.73 -7.97
N VAL A 147 1.96 -4.29 -6.74
CA VAL A 147 2.47 -2.92 -6.50
C VAL A 147 3.93 -2.77 -6.93
N ALA A 148 4.75 -3.83 -6.77
CA ALA A 148 6.12 -3.85 -7.27
C ALA A 148 6.19 -3.77 -8.81
N ASP A 149 5.25 -4.42 -9.49
CA ASP A 149 5.07 -4.35 -10.94
C ASP A 149 4.72 -2.92 -11.38
N LEU A 150 3.84 -2.22 -10.64
CA LEU A 150 3.56 -0.80 -10.90
C LEU A 150 4.79 0.08 -10.70
N HIS A 151 5.59 -0.19 -9.66
CA HIS A 151 6.85 0.52 -9.43
C HIS A 151 7.83 0.35 -10.59
N ARG A 152 7.99 -0.90 -11.08
CA ARG A 152 8.85 -1.24 -12.22
C ARG A 152 8.34 -0.63 -13.52
N GLY A 153 7.04 -0.73 -13.80
CA GLY A 153 6.42 -0.17 -14.99
C GLY A 153 6.45 1.36 -15.06
N LEU A 154 6.60 2.05 -13.93
CA LEU A 154 6.86 3.49 -13.88
C LEU A 154 8.36 3.83 -14.00
N GLY A 155 9.25 2.86 -14.24
CA GLY A 155 10.71 2.97 -14.12
C GLY A 155 11.33 4.15 -14.87
N ALA A 156 10.77 4.51 -16.03
CA ALA A 156 11.17 5.68 -16.82
C ALA A 156 11.08 7.01 -16.06
N PHE A 157 10.27 7.08 -15.00
CA PHE A 157 10.07 8.27 -14.16
C PHE A 157 10.79 8.18 -12.81
N SER A 158 11.74 7.25 -12.64
CA SER A 158 12.46 7.04 -11.38
C SER A 158 13.87 7.62 -11.39
N SER A 159 14.26 8.31 -10.30
CA SER A 159 15.67 8.49 -9.95
C SER A 159 16.10 7.40 -8.96
N ARG A 160 17.42 7.12 -8.88
CA ARG A 160 17.99 6.08 -7.99
C ARG A 160 17.61 6.27 -6.51
N GLU A 161 17.34 7.51 -6.12
CA GLU A 161 16.95 7.92 -4.76
C GLU A 161 15.44 7.79 -4.48
N GLN A 162 14.60 7.55 -5.49
CA GLN A 162 13.13 7.53 -5.35
C GLN A 162 12.55 6.12 -5.18
N ARG A 163 13.27 5.17 -4.55
CA ARG A 163 12.76 3.81 -4.34
C ARG A 163 11.74 3.78 -3.18
N PRO A 164 10.47 3.43 -3.43
CA PRO A 164 9.48 3.33 -2.37
C PRO A 164 9.75 2.10 -1.49
N PRO A 165 9.40 2.15 -0.19
CA PRO A 165 9.71 1.09 0.78
C PRO A 165 8.75 -0.11 0.67
N LEU A 166 8.68 -0.75 -0.51
CA LEU A 166 7.70 -1.78 -0.81
C LEU A 166 7.81 -3.02 0.08
N LEU A 167 9.02 -3.56 0.25
CA LEU A 167 9.22 -4.76 1.07
C LEU A 167 9.00 -4.47 2.56
N PRO A 168 9.60 -3.41 3.15
CA PRO A 168 9.29 -3.04 4.53
C PRO A 168 7.80 -2.79 4.79
N TRP A 169 7.12 -2.09 3.88
CA TRP A 169 5.67 -1.88 3.96
C TRP A 169 4.91 -3.21 4.03
N TRP A 170 5.20 -4.12 3.11
CA TRP A 170 4.50 -5.39 3.01
C TRP A 170 4.74 -6.27 4.22
N LEU A 171 5.99 -6.36 4.69
CA LEU A 171 6.33 -7.15 5.88
C LEU A 171 5.68 -6.59 7.15
N ALA A 172 5.66 -5.26 7.31
CA ALA A 172 4.97 -4.62 8.42
C ALA A 172 3.46 -4.90 8.37
N TRP A 173 2.84 -4.83 7.18
CA TRP A 173 1.41 -5.11 7.01
C TRP A 173 1.06 -6.57 7.31
N ILE A 174 1.84 -7.54 6.80
CA ILE A 174 1.66 -8.96 7.10
C ILE A 174 1.88 -9.23 8.59
N GLY A 175 2.94 -8.68 9.17
CA GLY A 175 3.24 -8.84 10.60
C GLY A 175 2.11 -8.31 11.48
N GLY A 176 1.64 -7.09 11.22
CA GLY A 176 0.50 -6.49 11.93
C GLY A 176 -0.77 -7.34 11.78
N SER A 177 -1.08 -7.78 10.56
CA SER A 177 -2.25 -8.63 10.28
C SER A 177 -2.20 -9.97 11.01
N VAL A 178 -1.03 -10.62 11.06
CA VAL A 178 -0.84 -11.89 11.78
C VAL A 178 -0.96 -11.67 13.28
N LEU A 179 -0.32 -10.64 13.85
CA LEU A 179 -0.42 -10.34 15.28
C LEU A 179 -1.86 -10.01 15.67
N GLY A 180 -2.56 -9.21 14.87
CA GLY A 180 -3.97 -8.89 15.08
C GLY A 180 -4.86 -10.12 15.00
N TRP A 181 -4.65 -11.00 14.02
CA TRP A 181 -5.40 -12.26 13.93
C TRP A 181 -5.16 -13.16 15.15
N VAL A 182 -3.91 -13.34 15.57
CA VAL A 182 -3.57 -14.14 16.76
C VAL A 182 -4.16 -13.51 18.02
N SER A 183 -4.05 -12.18 18.19
CA SER A 183 -4.69 -11.43 19.28
C SER A 183 -6.19 -11.72 19.37
N ASN A 184 -6.92 -11.61 18.26
CA ASN A 184 -8.36 -11.91 18.21
C ASN A 184 -8.66 -13.37 18.59
N VAL A 185 -7.86 -14.33 18.12
CA VAL A 185 -8.01 -15.74 18.51
C VAL A 185 -7.80 -15.94 20.00
N LEU A 186 -6.81 -15.28 20.61
CA LEU A 186 -6.58 -15.35 22.06
C LEU A 186 -7.70 -14.69 22.85
N SER A 187 -8.17 -13.50 22.44
CA SER A 187 -9.28 -12.81 23.09
C SER A 187 -10.55 -13.66 23.09
N ASN A 188 -10.94 -14.22 21.93
CA ASN A 188 -12.13 -15.10 21.84
C ASN A 188 -11.99 -16.35 22.71
N ARG A 189 -10.78 -16.87 22.89
CA ARG A 189 -10.52 -18.01 23.80
C ARG A 189 -10.58 -17.59 25.27
N ALA A 190 -10.09 -16.40 25.60
CA ALA A 190 -10.18 -15.83 26.95
C ALA A 190 -11.66 -15.68 27.36
N ASP A 191 -12.51 -15.19 26.46
CA ASP A 191 -13.95 -15.06 26.69
C ASP A 191 -14.60 -16.42 27.00
N GLY A 192 -14.31 -17.46 26.19
CA GLY A 192 -14.83 -18.80 26.42
C GLY A 192 -14.35 -19.44 27.74
N LEU A 193 -13.12 -19.15 28.18
CA LEU A 193 -12.62 -19.60 29.48
C LEU A 193 -13.29 -18.86 30.65
N ALA A 194 -13.54 -17.55 30.49
CA ALA A 194 -14.25 -16.76 31.49
C ALA A 194 -15.68 -17.28 31.69
N GLU A 195 -16.41 -17.55 30.60
CA GLU A 195 -17.74 -18.18 30.65
C GLU A 195 -17.70 -19.58 31.28
N GLY A 196 -16.63 -20.34 31.03
CA GLY A 196 -16.39 -21.66 31.61
C GLY A 196 -15.89 -21.67 33.05
N GLY A 197 -15.81 -20.52 33.72
CA GLY A 197 -15.38 -20.40 35.12
C GLY A 197 -13.86 -20.48 35.37
N HIS A 198 -13.04 -20.47 34.31
CA HIS A 198 -11.57 -20.53 34.38
C HIS A 198 -10.97 -19.11 34.37
N ALA A 199 -11.30 -18.32 35.40
CA ALA A 199 -10.99 -16.89 35.44
C ALA A 199 -9.49 -16.58 35.36
N GLU A 200 -8.63 -17.37 36.03
CA GLU A 200 -7.18 -17.16 36.03
C GLU A 200 -6.57 -17.34 34.63
N ASP A 201 -6.96 -18.42 33.94
CA ASP A 201 -6.50 -18.70 32.57
C ASP A 201 -7.03 -17.67 31.57
N ALA A 202 -8.28 -17.23 31.74
CA ALA A 202 -8.89 -16.17 30.93
C ALA A 202 -8.11 -14.85 31.05
N VAL A 203 -7.78 -14.43 32.28
CA VAL A 203 -7.00 -13.20 32.52
C VAL A 203 -5.59 -13.30 31.92
N SER A 204 -4.94 -14.47 32.01
CA SER A 204 -3.64 -14.73 31.40
C SER A 204 -3.69 -14.58 29.88
N LEU A 205 -4.65 -15.22 29.22
CA LEU A 205 -4.83 -15.10 27.77
C LEU A 205 -5.20 -13.69 27.32
N LEU A 206 -6.05 -13.00 28.08
CA LEU A 206 -6.42 -11.61 27.80
C LEU A 206 -5.21 -10.66 27.89
N ARG A 207 -4.34 -10.85 28.88
CA ARG A 207 -3.08 -10.08 28.95
C ARG A 207 -2.20 -10.34 27.72
N SER A 208 -2.07 -11.60 27.31
CA SER A 208 -1.31 -11.96 26.11
C SER A 208 -1.92 -11.38 24.83
N SER A 209 -3.25 -11.39 24.69
CA SER A 209 -3.91 -10.82 23.52
C SER A 209 -3.69 -9.30 23.45
N LEU A 210 -3.82 -8.57 24.56
CA LEU A 210 -3.56 -7.13 24.60
C LEU A 210 -2.12 -6.75 24.24
N ALA A 211 -1.14 -7.56 24.66
CA ALA A 211 0.26 -7.36 24.29
C ALA A 211 0.47 -7.55 22.76
N LEU A 212 -0.16 -8.57 22.18
CA LEU A 212 -0.14 -8.81 20.74
C LEU A 212 -0.89 -7.72 19.97
N ASP A 213 -2.01 -7.23 20.50
CA ASP A 213 -2.82 -6.16 19.91
C ASP A 213 -2.02 -4.84 19.82
N LEU A 214 -1.30 -4.49 20.89
CA LEU A 214 -0.39 -3.34 20.86
C LEU A 214 0.72 -3.52 19.82
N GLY A 215 1.32 -4.71 19.75
CA GLY A 215 2.31 -5.04 18.73
C GLY A 215 1.74 -4.94 17.30
N ALA A 216 0.50 -5.41 17.10
CA ALA A 216 -0.23 -5.30 15.85
C ALA A 216 -0.46 -3.83 15.46
N ALA A 217 -0.97 -3.01 16.38
CA ALA A 217 -1.25 -1.61 16.15
C ALA A 217 0.01 -0.80 15.81
N LEU A 218 1.14 -1.09 16.44
CA LEU A 218 2.43 -0.48 16.11
C LEU A 218 2.92 -0.87 14.71
N LEU A 219 2.78 -2.15 14.34
CA LEU A 219 3.11 -2.62 12.99
C LEU A 219 2.16 -2.06 11.93
N THR A 220 0.87 -1.92 12.22
CA THR A 220 -0.09 -1.26 11.33
C THR A 220 0.26 0.22 11.17
N GLY A 221 0.62 0.92 12.25
CA GLY A 221 1.09 2.30 12.19
C GLY A 221 2.33 2.47 11.31
N LEU A 222 3.32 1.59 11.47
CA LEU A 222 4.50 1.54 10.59
C LEU A 222 4.10 1.24 9.14
N ALA A 223 3.28 0.22 8.91
CA ALA A 223 2.79 -0.14 7.59
C ALA A 223 2.03 1.03 6.94
N ALA A 224 1.23 1.77 7.68
CA ALA A 224 0.49 2.94 7.21
C ALA A 224 1.43 4.05 6.71
N VAL A 225 2.46 4.39 7.49
CA VAL A 225 3.48 5.37 7.07
C VAL A 225 4.17 4.92 5.79
N LEU A 226 4.60 3.67 5.72
CA LEU A 226 5.30 3.11 4.56
C LEU A 226 4.36 3.01 3.34
N ALA A 227 3.09 2.66 3.53
CA ALA A 227 2.06 2.62 2.49
C ALA A 227 1.83 4.02 1.90
N ILE A 228 1.74 5.04 2.75
CA ILE A 228 1.61 6.44 2.33
C ILE A 228 2.83 6.87 1.51
N MET A 229 4.04 6.47 1.91
CA MET A 229 5.25 6.73 1.12
C MET A 229 5.19 6.04 -0.25
N VAL A 230 4.72 4.79 -0.33
CA VAL A 230 4.52 4.07 -1.59
C VAL A 230 3.50 4.78 -2.48
N VAL A 231 2.31 5.11 -1.95
CA VAL A 231 1.24 5.79 -2.68
C VAL A 231 1.71 7.14 -3.20
N ARG A 232 2.35 7.96 -2.34
CA ARG A 232 2.86 9.29 -2.72
C ARG A 232 3.94 9.19 -3.79
N ASN A 233 4.87 8.24 -3.66
CA ASN A 233 5.94 8.04 -4.64
C ASN A 233 5.39 7.64 -6.01
N LEU A 234 4.55 6.60 -6.06
CA LEU A 234 4.00 6.11 -7.33
C LEU A 234 3.05 7.13 -7.96
N THR A 235 2.25 7.83 -7.15
CA THR A 235 1.38 8.91 -7.64
C THR A 235 2.19 10.06 -8.22
N ALA A 236 3.20 10.56 -7.51
CA ALA A 236 4.03 11.66 -7.98
C ALA A 236 4.67 11.35 -9.34
N ARG A 237 5.15 10.12 -9.53
CA ARG A 237 5.72 9.64 -10.81
C ARG A 237 4.65 9.52 -11.90
N ALA A 238 3.47 9.02 -11.58
CA ALA A 238 2.37 8.87 -12.52
C ALA A 238 1.76 10.20 -12.99
N THR A 239 1.83 11.25 -12.16
CA THR A 239 1.31 12.59 -12.46
C THR A 239 2.38 13.55 -12.97
N ARG A 240 3.67 13.18 -12.91
CA ARG A 240 4.76 14.01 -13.44
C ARG A 240 4.55 14.21 -14.95
N PRO A 241 4.65 15.43 -15.49
CA PRO A 241 4.74 15.64 -16.93
C PRO A 241 5.82 14.73 -17.52
N ALA A 242 5.63 14.22 -18.74
CA ALA A 242 6.73 13.50 -19.37
C ALA A 242 7.86 14.50 -19.62
N ASP A 243 9.06 14.22 -19.12
CA ASP A 243 10.26 14.96 -19.49
C ASP A 243 10.52 14.61 -20.97
N THR A 244 10.03 15.42 -21.90
CA THR A 244 10.16 15.16 -23.33
C THR A 244 11.64 15.14 -23.75
N PRO A 245 12.14 14.09 -24.45
CA PRO A 245 13.44 14.12 -25.11
C PRO A 245 13.54 15.06 -26.30
N TRP A 246 12.42 15.60 -26.81
CA TRP A 246 12.43 16.54 -27.94
C TRP A 246 12.64 18.00 -27.54
N THR A 247 12.76 18.29 -26.25
CA THR A 247 12.94 19.66 -25.72
C THR A 247 14.12 19.76 -24.75
N SER A 248 15.08 18.83 -24.81
CA SER A 248 16.40 19.17 -24.27
C SER A 248 16.91 20.35 -25.11
N PRO A 249 17.33 21.48 -24.51
CA PRO A 249 18.03 22.54 -25.24
C PRO A 249 19.27 21.99 -25.98
N ASP A 250 19.78 20.83 -25.56
CA ASP A 250 20.99 20.20 -26.07
C ASP A 250 20.74 19.11 -27.13
N THR A 251 19.49 18.80 -27.50
CA THR A 251 19.22 17.92 -28.66
C THR A 251 19.23 18.73 -29.96
N THR A 252 20.44 19.00 -30.47
CA THR A 252 20.60 19.42 -31.86
C THR A 252 20.30 18.22 -32.76
N VAL A 253 19.20 18.28 -33.50
CA VAL A 253 18.98 17.37 -34.63
C VAL A 253 19.92 17.86 -35.74
N PRO A 254 20.97 17.11 -36.14
CA PRO A 254 21.81 17.53 -37.25
C PRO A 254 20.95 17.59 -38.52
N PRO A 255 21.09 18.65 -39.34
CA PRO A 255 20.32 18.78 -40.57
C PRO A 255 20.63 17.59 -41.50
N PRO A 256 19.66 17.17 -42.33
CA PRO A 256 19.87 16.07 -43.26
C PRO A 256 21.05 16.39 -44.19
N PRO A 257 21.88 15.38 -44.54
CA PRO A 257 22.98 15.58 -45.47
C PRO A 257 22.41 16.00 -46.83
N THR A 258 22.89 17.15 -47.33
CA THR A 258 22.66 17.65 -48.69
C THR A 258 23.41 16.84 -49.73
#